data_AF-X1VHC2-F1
#
_entry.id   AF-X1VHC2-F1
#
_cell.length_a   1.000
_cell.length_b   1.000
_cell.length_c   1.000
_cell.angle_alpha   90.00
_cell.angle_beta   90.00
_cell.angle_gamma   90.00
#
_symmetry.space_group_name_H-M   'P 1'
#
loop_
_entity.id
_entity.type
_entity.pdbx_description
1 polymer ?
#
loop_
_entity_poly.entity_id
_entity_poly.type
_entity_poly.pdbx_seq_one_letter_code
_entity_poly.pdbx_strand_id
1 'polypeptide(L)' 'AENGRSIVGTYLNGCSPQEKATYKRDLGTLLQLGVTPDMLLNEIARQLPELKPTMEGKEGYKESEIKQLELFVRGD' A
#
# COMPACT_ATOMS: atom_id res chain seq x y z
N ALA A 1 -11.09 5.43 4.21
CA ALA A 1 -10.30 5.17 5.43
C ALA A 1 -11.21 5.43 6.60
N GLU A 2 -11.79 4.40 7.21
CA GLU A 2 -12.66 4.57 8.38
C GLU A 2 -12.20 3.61 9.49
N ASN A 3 -11.97 4.21 10.66
CA ASN A 3 -11.12 3.79 11.79
C ASN A 3 -9.59 3.98 11.63
N GLY A 4 -9.19 4.86 10.70
CA GLY A 4 -8.14 5.86 10.93
C GLY A 4 -6.66 5.48 10.86
N ARG A 5 -6.29 4.21 10.63
CA ARG A 5 -4.90 3.85 10.35
C ARG A 5 -4.82 3.04 9.06
N SER A 6 -4.34 3.69 8.01
CA SER A 6 -3.85 3.00 6.82
C SER A 6 -2.77 2.02 7.25
N ILE A 7 -2.86 0.74 6.85
CA ILE A 7 -1.81 -0.24 7.15
C ILE A 7 -0.54 0.20 6.43
N VAL A 8 -0.67 0.61 5.17
CA VAL A 8 0.44 1.17 4.40
C VAL A 8 1.01 2.41 5.09
N GLY A 9 0.15 3.38 5.46
CA GLY A 9 0.59 4.59 6.15
C GLY A 9 1.23 4.31 7.51
N THR A 10 0.71 3.36 8.27
CA THR A 10 1.26 2.97 9.58
C THR A 10 2.62 2.28 9.43
N TYR A 11 2.73 1.37 8.46
CA TYR A 11 3.97 0.68 8.13
C TYR A 11 5.04 1.67 7.68
N LEU A 12 4.69 2.53 6.72
CA LEU A 12 5.58 3.59 6.24
C LEU A 12 5.95 4.60 7.32
N ASN A 13 5.10 4.87 8.31
CA ASN A 13 5.46 5.74 9.43
C ASN A 13 6.56 5.11 10.30
N GLY A 14 6.49 3.79 10.52
CA GLY A 14 7.49 3.02 11.27
C GLY A 14 8.83 2.80 10.54
N CYS A 15 8.86 2.93 9.21
CA CYS A 15 10.08 2.80 8.42
C CYS A 15 11.01 4.02 8.54
N SER A 16 12.31 3.77 8.47
CA SER A 16 13.35 4.80 8.39
C SER A 16 13.26 5.57 7.06
N PRO A 17 13.78 6.81 6.97
CA PRO A 17 13.80 7.58 5.72
C PRO A 17 14.49 6.84 4.56
N GLN A 18 15.54 6.06 4.87
CA GLN A 18 16.27 5.25 3.90
C GLN A 18 15.41 4.09 3.35
N GLU A 19 14.66 3.42 4.21
CA GLU A 19 13.73 2.35 3.83
C GLU A 19 12.60 2.91 2.95
N LYS A 20 12.02 4.05 3.35
CA LYS A 20 11.01 4.75 2.53
C LYS A 20 11.56 5.13 1.16
N ALA A 21 12.79 5.61 1.06
CA ALA A 21 13.41 5.96 -0.21
C ALA A 21 13.63 4.74 -1.12
N THR A 22 13.96 3.59 -0.54
CA THR A 22 14.04 2.32 -1.26
C THR A 22 12.66 1.89 -1.74
N TYR A 23 11.67 1.80 -0.85
CA TYR A 23 10.30 1.43 -1.23
C TYR A 23 9.70 2.36 -2.28
N LYS A 24 9.96 3.66 -2.20
CA LYS A 24 9.52 4.63 -3.22
C LYS A 24 10.16 4.34 -4.58
N ARG A 25 11.46 4.00 -4.62
CA ARG A 25 12.15 3.60 -5.86
C ARG A 25 11.58 2.29 -6.41
N ASP A 26 11.49 1.24 -5.60
CA ASP A 26 10.97 -0.07 -6.01
C ASP A 26 9.51 0.02 -6.50
N LEU A 27 8.65 0.71 -5.76
CA LEU A 27 7.26 0.95 -6.18
C LEU A 27 7.18 1.79 -7.46
N GLY A 28 8.05 2.78 -7.62
CA GLY A 28 8.16 3.55 -8.86
C GLY A 28 8.55 2.68 -10.06
N THR A 29 9.50 1.76 -9.89
CA THR A 29 9.88 0.78 -10.91
C THR A 29 8.73 -0.17 -11.23
N LEU A 30 8.03 -0.68 -10.21
CA LEU A 30 6.87 -1.57 -10.39
C LEU A 30 5.73 -0.88 -11.16
N LEU A 31 5.43 0.38 -10.84
CA LEU A 31 4.45 1.18 -11.59
C LEU A 31 4.87 1.37 -13.06
N GLN A 32 6.15 1.63 -13.34
CA GLN A 32 6.66 1.74 -14.72
C GLN A 32 6.58 0.42 -15.49
N LEU A 33 6.65 -0.72 -14.80
CA LEU A 33 6.44 -2.05 -15.36
C LEU A 33 4.95 -2.42 -15.52
N GLY A 34 4.02 -1.53 -15.16
CA GLY A 34 2.58 -1.75 -15.27
C GLY A 34 1.96 -2.48 -14.07
N VAL A 35 2.71 -2.71 -13.00
CA VAL A 35 2.19 -3.28 -11.75
C VAL A 35 1.45 -2.19 -10.99
N THR A 36 0.13 -2.33 -10.86
CA THR A 36 -0.69 -1.34 -10.15
C THR A 36 -0.70 -1.60 -8.64
N PRO A 37 -1.00 -0.57 -7.81
CA PRO A 37 -1.15 -0.75 -6.37
C PRO A 37 -2.25 -1.76 -6.02
N ASP A 38 -3.29 -1.86 -6.86
CA ASP A 38 -4.34 -2.87 -6.73
C ASP A 38 -3.80 -4.31 -6.85
N MET A 39 -2.94 -4.57 -7.85
CA MET A 39 -2.30 -5.88 -8.03
C MET A 39 -1.40 -6.23 -6.85
N LEU A 40 -0.63 -5.28 -6.34
CA LEU A 40 0.22 -5.45 -5.16
C LEU A 40 -0.59 -5.81 -3.92
N LEU A 41 -1.67 -5.06 -3.64
CA LEU A 41 -2.55 -5.36 -2.50
C LEU A 41 -3.26 -6.70 -2.66
N ASN A 42 -3.61 -7.09 -3.89
CA ASN A 42 -4.23 -8.38 -4.17
C ASN A 42 -3.24 -9.55 -3.97
N GLU A 43 -1.99 -9.40 -4.40
CA GLU A 43 -0.94 -10.39 -4.15
C GLU A 43 -0.63 -10.50 -2.65
N ILE A 44 -0.59 -9.37 -1.93
CA ILE A 44 -0.43 -9.37 -0.46
C ILE A 44 -1.60 -10.11 0.21
N ALA A 45 -2.84 -9.83 -0.18
CA ALA A 45 -4.01 -10.54 0.33
C ALA A 45 -3.98 -12.06 0.00
N ARG A 46 -3.37 -12.43 -1.12
CA ARG A 46 -3.20 -13.83 -1.51
C ARG A 46 -2.10 -14.54 -0.71
N GLN A 47 -0.98 -13.87 -0.46
CA GLN A 47 0.15 -14.41 0.31
C GLN A 47 -0.13 -14.42 1.81
N LEU A 48 -0.87 -13.42 2.31
CA LEU A 48 -1.25 -13.25 3.71
C LEU A 48 -2.77 -13.29 3.83
N PRO A 49 -3.38 -14.49 3.89
CA PRO A 49 -4.82 -14.64 4.00
C PRO A 49 -5.39 -14.05 5.31
N GLU A 50 -4.55 -13.82 6.32
CA GLU A 50 -4.88 -13.09 7.55
C GLU A 50 -5.22 -11.59 7.31
N LEU A 51 -4.69 -11.00 6.24
CA LEU A 51 -4.97 -9.60 5.86
C LEU A 51 -6.23 -9.47 5.00
N LYS A 52 -6.68 -10.54 4.32
CA LYS A 52 -7.94 -10.55 3.54
C LYS A 52 -9.14 -9.99 4.30
N PRO A 53 -9.50 -10.45 5.51
CA PRO A 53 -10.67 -9.91 6.21
C PRO A 53 -10.52 -8.42 6.56
N THR A 54 -9.29 -7.91 6.70
CA THR A 54 -9.06 -6.47 6.93
C THR A 54 -9.14 -5.66 5.64
N MET A 55 -8.70 -6.23 4.52
CA MET A 55 -8.70 -5.60 3.19
C MET A 55 -10.06 -5.65 2.49
N GLU A 56 -10.78 -6.75 2.63
CA GLU A 56 -12.10 -7.01 2.02
C GLU A 56 -13.27 -6.70 2.97
N GLY A 57 -13.05 -6.76 4.30
CA GLY A 57 -14.10 -6.54 5.30
C GLY A 57 -14.45 -5.08 5.57
N LYS A 58 -13.74 -4.12 4.95
CA LYS A 58 -14.04 -2.69 5.04
C LYS A 58 -14.23 -2.11 3.64
N GLU A 59 -15.47 -1.78 3.32
CA GLU A 59 -15.83 -1.11 2.07
C GLU A 59 -14.99 0.17 1.88
N GLY A 60 -14.36 0.34 0.72
CA GLY A 60 -13.48 1.48 0.41
C GLY A 60 -12.13 1.49 1.13
N TYR A 61 -11.78 0.48 1.94
CA TYR A 61 -10.47 0.38 2.58
C TYR A 61 -9.37 0.12 1.55
N LYS A 62 -9.58 -0.84 0.65
CA LYS A 62 -8.65 -1.13 -0.45
C LYS A 62 -8.39 0.11 -1.31
N GLU A 63 -9.44 0.85 -1.68
CA GLU A 63 -9.31 2.10 -2.46
C GLU A 63 -8.54 3.18 -1.69
N SER A 64 -8.71 3.25 -0.38
CA SER A 64 -7.95 4.19 0.47
C SER A 64 -6.47 3.83 0.54
N GLU A 65 -6.14 2.53 0.64
CA GLU A 65 -4.76 2.05 0.64
C GLU A 65 -4.09 2.27 -0.73
N ILE A 66 -4.83 2.06 -1.82
CA ILE A 66 -4.36 2.36 -3.19
C ILE A 66 -4.00 3.84 -3.29
N LYS A 67 -4.89 4.74 -2.86
CA LYS A 67 -4.63 6.19 -2.86
C LYS A 67 -3.41 6.55 -2.02
N GLN A 68 -3.24 5.94 -0.84
CA GLN A 68 -2.07 6.18 0.00
C GLN A 68 -0.76 5.71 -0.66
N LEU A 69 -0.76 4.54 -1.32
CA LEU A 69 0.38 4.05 -2.08
C LEU A 69 0.71 4.98 -3.25
N GLU A 70 -0.31 5.44 -4.00
CA GLU A 70 -0.10 6.39 -5.09
C GLU A 70 0.47 7.72 -4.60
N LEU A 71 -0.05 8.26 -3.50
CA LEU A 71 0.47 9.48 -2.87
C LEU A 71 1.92 9.31 -2.44
N PHE A 72 2.24 8.18 -1.79
CA PHE A 72 3.59 7.87 -1.36
C PHE A 72 4.59 7.81 -2.52
N VAL A 73 4.19 7.20 -3.65
CA VAL A 73 5.05 7.11 -4.83
C VAL A 73 5.18 8.43 -5.57
N ARG A 74 4.11 9.21 -5.68
CA ARG A 74 4.15 10.56 -6.30
C ARG A 74 4.94 11.56 -5.43
N GLY A 75 4.93 11.40 -4.11
CA GLY A 75 5.71 12.21 -3.18
C GLY A 75 5.12 13.58 -2.85
N ASP A 76 3.80 13.68 -2.80
CA ASP A 76 3.07 14.84 -2.24
C ASP A 76 2.92 14.71 -0.72
#